data_AF-A0A0D0E2X8-F1
#
_entry.id   AF-A0A0D0E2X8-F1
#
_cell.length_a   1.000
_cell.length_b   1.000
_cell.length_c   1.000
_cell.angle_alpha   90.00
_cell.angle_beta   90.00
_cell.angle_gamma   90.00
#
_symmetry.space_group_name_H-M   'P 1'
#
loop_
_entity.id
_entity.type
_entity.pdbx_description
1 polymer ?
#
loop_
_entity_poly.entity_id
_entity_poly.type
_entity_poly.pdbx_seq_one_letter_code
_entity_poly.pdbx_strand_id
1 'polypeptide(L)' 'MVLQPINLFISSVDKLFGPITTIRRNGMVLKHIAWMAFMFKASDWECVNDT' A
#
# COMPACT_ATOMS: atom_id res chain seq x y z
N MET A 1 11.07 17.41 11.48
CA MET A 1 10.10 16.75 10.57
C MET A 1 9.54 15.56 11.32
N VAL A 2 8.30 15.64 11.81
CA VAL A 2 7.72 14.60 12.67
C VAL A 2 7.47 13.35 11.82
N LEU A 3 8.07 12.20 12.17
CA LEU A 3 7.71 10.94 11.54
C LEU A 3 6.27 10.60 11.97
N GLN A 4 5.32 10.79 11.07
CA GLN A 4 3.96 10.34 11.31
C GLN A 4 3.95 8.80 11.39
N PRO A 5 3.09 8.21 12.25
CA PRO A 5 3.00 6.75 12.42
C PRO A 5 2.86 5.98 11.09
N ILE A 6 2.20 6.58 10.10
CA ILE A 6 2.05 6.01 8.76
C ILE A 6 3.39 5.83 8.02
N ASN A 7 4.35 6.73 8.21
CA ASN A 7 5.67 6.64 7.58
C ASN A 7 6.51 5.51 8.20
N LEU A 8 6.39 5.31 9.52
CA LEU A 8 7.03 4.19 10.21
C LEU A 8 6.45 2.85 9.75
N PHE A 9 5.12 2.77 9.60
CA PHE A 9 4.44 1.60 9.08
C PHE A 9 4.92 1.26 7.67
N ILE A 10 4.86 2.21 6.73
CA ILE A 10 5.28 2.03 5.34
C ILE A 10 6.74 1.54 5.28
N SER A 11 7.65 2.20 6.00
CA SER A 11 9.07 1.81 6.02
C SER A 11 9.29 0.41 6.59
N SER A 12 8.50 -0.01 7.58
CA SER A 12 8.62 -1.34 8.19
C SER A 12 8.13 -2.43 7.23
N VAL A 13 6.99 -2.19 6.57
CA VAL A 13 6.39 -3.12 5.61
C VAL A 13 7.26 -3.26 4.38
N ASP A 14 7.76 -2.15 3.81
CA ASP A 14 8.65 -2.19 2.64
C ASP A 14 9.95 -2.95 2.94
N LYS A 15 10.48 -2.87 4.17
CA LYS A 15 11.68 -3.60 4.59
C LYS A 15 11.43 -5.11 4.75
N LEU A 16 10.26 -5.50 5.28
CA LEU A 16 9.93 -6.90 5.58
C LEU A 16 9.47 -7.66 4.33
N PHE A 17 8.62 -7.04 3.51
CA PHE A 17 7.92 -7.71 2.41
C PHE A 17 8.43 -7.27 1.03
N GLY A 18 9.38 -6.33 0.99
CA GLY A 18 9.67 -5.56 -0.20
C GLY A 18 8.54 -4.55 -0.49
N PRO A 19 8.74 -3.65 -1.46
CA PRO A 19 7.69 -2.72 -1.85
C PRO A 19 6.54 -3.51 -2.50
N ILE A 20 5.50 -3.83 -1.70
CA ILE A 20 4.26 -4.49 -2.14
C ILE A 20 3.57 -3.66 -3.23
N THR A 21 3.84 -2.36 -3.21
CA THR A 21 3.49 -1.35 -4.21
C THR A 21 4.07 -1.61 -5.60
N THR A 22 5.06 -2.50 -5.74
CA THR A 22 5.78 -2.67 -7.00
C THR A 22 5.28 -3.89 -7.77
N ILE A 23 4.51 -3.64 -8.83
CA ILE A 23 4.15 -4.68 -9.79
C ILE A 23 5.37 -4.97 -10.66
N ARG A 24 5.82 -6.23 -10.66
CA ARG A 24 6.87 -6.72 -11.54
C ARG A 24 6.31 -7.68 -12.59
N ARG A 25 6.79 -7.59 -13.82
CA ARG A 25 6.51 -8.55 -14.89
C ARG A 25 7.83 -8.99 -15.50
N ASN A 26 8.06 -10.30 -15.56
CA ASN A 26 9.32 -10.89 -16.03
C ASN A 26 10.56 -10.32 -15.31
N GLY A 27 10.46 -10.08 -13.99
CA GLY A 27 11.54 -9.51 -13.18
C GLY A 27 11.73 -7.99 -13.33
N MET A 28 11.09 -7.34 -14.30
CA MET A 28 11.17 -5.89 -14.50
C MET A 28 10.05 -5.16 -13.76
N VAL A 29 10.36 -3.99 -13.19
CA VAL A 29 9.37 -3.12 -12.56
C VAL A 29 8.46 -2.54 -13.64
N LEU A 30 7.16 -2.89 -13.57
CA LEU A 30 6.14 -2.42 -14.49
C LEU A 30 5.43 -1.18 -13.97
N LYS A 31 5.13 -1.15 -12.67
CA LYS A 31 4.42 -0.03 -12.03
C LYS A 31 4.74 0.05 -10.54
N HIS A 32 4.87 1.27 -10.03
CA HIS A 32 4.84 1.55 -8.61
C HIS A 32 3.47 2.13 -8.24
N ILE A 33 2.78 1.52 -7.28
CA ILE A 33 1.46 1.90 -6.79
C ILE A 33 1.65 2.48 -5.40
N ALA A 34 1.49 3.79 -5.22
CA ALA A 34 1.62 4.37 -3.88
C ALA A 34 0.69 3.67 -2.87
N TRP A 35 1.15 3.50 -1.62
CA TRP A 35 0.36 2.92 -0.53
C TRP A 35 -1.01 3.59 -0.34
N MET A 36 -1.10 4.89 -0.64
CA MET A 36 -2.35 5.65 -0.61
C MET A 36 -3.44 5.10 -1.54
N ALA A 37 -3.07 4.35 -2.60
CA ALA A 37 -4.03 3.72 -3.48
C ALA A 37 -4.81 2.57 -2.80
N PHE A 38 -4.31 2.05 -1.67
CA PHE A 38 -4.98 1.03 -0.87
C PHE A 38 -5.76 1.62 0.32
N MET A 39 -5.86 2.95 0.42
CA MET A 39 -6.73 3.57 1.41
C MET A 39 -8.18 3.40 0.99
N PHE A 40 -8.91 2.57 1.73
CA PHE A 40 -10.36 2.53 1.66
C PHE A 40 -10.94 3.79 2.29
N LYS A 41 -11.79 4.50 1.55
CA LYS A 41 -12.68 5.49 2.14
C LYS A 41 -13.77 4.77 2.92
N ALA A 42 -14.44 5.50 3.82
CA ALA A 42 -15.56 4.95 4.59
C ALA A 42 -16.65 4.37 3.68
N SER A 43 -16.93 5.01 2.54
CA SER A 43 -17.86 4.51 1.52
C SER A 43 -17.41 3.21 0.86
N ASP A 44 -16.10 2.99 0.72
CA ASP A 44 -15.56 1.79 0.07
C ASP A 44 -15.73 0.55 0.97
N TRP A 45 -15.83 0.76 2.29
CA TRP A 45 -16.11 -0.32 3.25
C TRP A 45 -17.55 -0.82 3.20
N GLU A 46 -18.50 0.01 2.78
CA GLU A 46 -19.90 -0.39 2.67
C GLU A 46 -20.07 -1.53 1.64
N CYS A 47 -19.30 -1.50 0.55
CA CYS A 47 -19.32 -2.53 -0.49
C CYS A 47 -18.62 -3.85 -0.10
N VAL A 48 -17.87 -3.89 1.00
CA VAL A 48 -17.17 -5.11 1.46
C VAL A 48 -18.08 -5.99 2.31
N ASN A 49 -19.13 -5.41 2.91
CA ASN A 49 -20.07 -6.12 3.78
C ASN A 49 -21.35 -6.62 3.08
N ASP A 50 -21.50 -6.39 1.78
CA ASP A 50 -22.60 -6.97 1.00
C ASP A 50 -22.30 -8.47 0.72
N THR A 51 -22.56 -9.31 1.73
CA THR A 51 -22.64 -10.78 1.62
C THR A 51 -24.03 -11.27 2.02
#